data_AF-G2G8T4-F1
#
_entry.id   AF-G2G8T4-F1
#
_cell.length_a   1.000
_cell.length_b   1.000
_cell.length_c   1.000
_cell.angle_alpha   90.00
_cell.angle_beta   90.00
_cell.angle_gamma   90.00
#
_symmetry.space_group_name_H-M   'P 1'
#
loop_
_entity.id
_entity.type
_entity.pdbx_description
1 polymer ?
#
loop_
_entity_poly.entity_id
_entity_poly.type
_entity_poly.pdbx_seq_one_letter_code
_entity_poly.pdbx_strand_id
1 'polypeptide(L)'
;MEQSTQPTTTAAPPGPPPLDAIRASYQRARALADRIVGLGQVIPTSVETYRYLGADHFAVRIHFGTGLEAGRGLLTAAAHIDAQPTRDDERAHARWGGVVWIEAQTTADGVQVVARALLNTTDADQLLPRSDTPPSPQAPAAAEPTPPTPAASTDPAGVVVPAITPVVPLATAHTPETGA
;
A
#
# COMPACT_ATOMS: atom_id res chain seq x y z
N MET A 1 -9.53 59.50 34.87
CA MET A 1 -9.00 58.23 34.33
C MET A 1 -10.09 57.19 34.53
N GLU A 2 -10.96 57.01 33.55
CA GLU A 2 -12.03 56.00 33.59
C GLU A 2 -11.48 54.72 32.96
N GLN A 3 -11.35 53.67 33.75
CA GLN A 3 -10.88 52.37 33.30
C GLN A 3 -12.10 51.47 33.08
N SER A 4 -12.49 51.29 31.81
CA SER A 4 -13.53 50.33 31.42
C SER A 4 -13.00 48.90 31.58
N THR A 5 -13.63 48.12 32.45
CA THR A 5 -13.42 46.68 32.54
C THR A 5 -14.30 45.98 31.49
N GLN A 6 -13.69 45.51 30.40
CA GLN A 6 -14.37 44.65 29.45
C GLN A 6 -14.46 43.23 30.04
N PRO A 7 -15.64 42.57 30.00
CA PRO A 7 -15.76 41.20 30.47
C PRO A 7 -15.13 40.25 29.44
N THR A 8 -14.06 39.56 29.84
CA THR A 8 -13.50 38.45 29.08
C THR A 8 -14.47 37.27 29.17
N THR A 9 -15.23 37.01 28.11
CA THR A 9 -16.08 35.81 28.03
C THR A 9 -15.19 34.60 27.79
N THR A 10 -14.90 33.84 28.84
CA THR A 10 -14.29 32.52 28.72
C THR A 10 -15.29 31.58 28.05
N ALA A 11 -15.03 31.19 26.80
CA ALA A 11 -15.82 30.17 26.12
C ALA A 11 -15.72 28.86 26.91
N ALA A 12 -16.86 28.29 27.28
CA ALA A 12 -16.91 26.97 27.92
C ALA A 12 -16.29 25.93 26.97
N PRO A 13 -15.58 24.91 27.51
CA PRO A 13 -15.01 23.85 26.68
C PRO A 13 -16.13 23.16 25.89
N PRO A 14 -15.88 22.79 24.62
CA PRO A 14 -16.88 22.13 23.79
C PRO A 14 -17.35 20.84 24.47
N GLY A 15 -18.68 20.66 24.53
CA GLY A 15 -19.29 19.44 25.05
C GLY A 15 -18.98 18.23 24.15
N PRO A 16 -19.16 17.00 24.66
CA PRO A 16 -18.94 15.79 23.88
C PRO A 16 -19.86 15.74 22.65
N PRO A 17 -19.38 15.16 21.53
CA PRO A 17 -20.18 15.06 20.31
C PRO A 17 -21.40 14.16 20.54
N PRO A 18 -22.51 14.41 19.79
CA PRO A 18 -23.68 13.55 19.85
C PRO A 18 -23.36 12.12 19.38
N LEU A 19 -23.98 11.12 19.99
CA LEU A 19 -23.72 9.70 19.73
C LEU A 19 -23.88 9.31 18.25
N ASP A 20 -24.81 9.93 17.53
CA ASP A 20 -25.02 9.63 16.11
C ASP A 20 -23.85 10.10 15.24
N ALA A 21 -23.19 11.21 15.60
CA ALA A 21 -21.98 11.66 14.92
C ALA A 21 -20.81 10.69 15.15
N ILE A 22 -20.67 10.16 16.37
CA ILE A 22 -19.68 9.13 16.72
C ILE A 22 -19.93 7.86 15.89
N ARG A 23 -21.18 7.40 15.82
CA ARG A 23 -21.56 6.21 15.04
C ARG A 23 -21.29 6.39 13.55
N ALA A 24 -21.62 7.55 12.99
CA ALA A 24 -21.36 7.86 11.59
C ALA A 24 -19.85 7.91 11.28
N SER A 25 -19.03 8.46 12.17
CA SER A 25 -17.58 8.46 12.02
C SER A 25 -17.01 7.04 12.01
N TYR A 26 -17.45 6.19 12.94
CA TYR A 26 -17.05 4.78 12.97
C TYR A 26 -17.43 4.05 11.69
N GLN A 27 -18.66 4.21 11.21
CA GLN A 27 -19.14 3.57 9.98
C GLN A 27 -18.33 4.00 8.75
N ARG A 28 -17.97 5.28 8.66
CA ARG A 28 -17.11 5.80 7.59
C ARG A 28 -15.72 5.15 7.62
N ALA A 29 -15.10 5.09 8.80
CA ALA A 29 -13.79 4.47 8.96
C ALA A 29 -13.82 2.97 8.61
N ARG A 30 -14.85 2.25 9.07
CA ARG A 30 -15.05 0.84 8.73
C ARG A 30 -15.24 0.62 7.22
N ALA A 31 -16.11 1.40 6.58
CA ALA A 31 -16.35 1.29 5.15
C ALA A 31 -15.09 1.58 4.32
N LEU A 32 -14.28 2.55 4.74
CA LEU A 32 -12.97 2.81 4.13
C LEU A 32 -12.04 1.61 4.29
N ALA A 33 -11.97 1.02 5.49
CA ALA A 33 -11.15 -0.15 5.74
C ALA A 33 -11.56 -1.33 4.84
N ASP A 34 -12.86 -1.64 4.78
CA ASP A 34 -13.41 -2.70 3.93
C ASP A 34 -13.08 -2.45 2.44
N ARG A 35 -13.16 -1.20 1.98
CA ARG A 35 -12.78 -0.82 0.61
C ARG A 35 -11.30 -1.07 0.32
N ILE A 36 -10.40 -0.64 1.22
CA ILE A 36 -8.95 -0.83 1.04
C ILE A 36 -8.61 -2.33 0.99
N VAL A 37 -9.20 -3.12 1.89
CA VAL A 37 -9.01 -4.58 1.93
C VAL A 37 -9.54 -5.24 0.66
N GLY A 38 -10.73 -4.84 0.18
CA GLY A 38 -11.34 -5.41 -1.01
C GLY A 38 -10.62 -5.13 -2.33
N LEU A 39 -9.73 -4.13 -2.37
CA LEU A 39 -8.94 -3.78 -3.56
C LEU A 39 -7.58 -4.49 -3.60
N GLY A 40 -7.09 -4.99 -2.46
CA GLY A 40 -5.78 -5.63 -2.36
C GLY A 40 -5.79 -7.11 -2.74
N GLN A 41 -4.70 -7.58 -3.34
CA GLN A 41 -4.48 -9.02 -3.57
C GLN A 41 -4.00 -9.75 -2.30
N VAL A 42 -3.31 -9.04 -1.42
CA VAL A 42 -2.80 -9.58 -0.15
C VAL A 42 -3.79 -9.22 0.95
N ILE A 43 -4.28 -10.24 1.64
CA ILE A 43 -5.24 -10.06 2.74
C ILE A 43 -4.46 -9.65 4.00
N PRO A 44 -4.81 -8.52 4.66
CA PRO A 44 -4.18 -8.14 5.90
C PRO A 44 -4.45 -9.16 7.01
N THR A 45 -3.46 -9.38 7.88
CA THR A 45 -3.60 -10.20 9.09
C THR A 45 -4.57 -9.59 10.10
N SER A 46 -4.61 -8.25 10.21
CA SER A 46 -5.61 -7.57 11.03
C SER A 46 -5.93 -6.16 10.57
N VAL A 47 -7.13 -5.72 10.91
CA VAL A 47 -7.66 -4.40 10.60
C VAL A 47 -8.36 -3.88 11.85
N GLU A 48 -7.95 -2.70 12.30
CA GLU A 48 -8.45 -2.07 13.51
C GLU A 48 -9.11 -0.74 13.16
N THR A 49 -10.36 -0.56 13.56
CA THR A 49 -11.00 0.77 13.60
C THR A 49 -10.97 1.26 15.04
N TYR A 50 -10.25 2.35 15.30
CA TYR A 50 -10.00 2.83 16.66
C TYR A 50 -10.30 4.32 16.77
N ARG A 51 -10.63 4.79 17.97
CA ARG A 51 -10.82 6.23 18.22
C ARG A 51 -9.46 6.89 18.29
N TYR A 52 -9.24 7.92 17.47
CA TYR A 52 -7.96 8.61 17.42
C TYR A 52 -7.77 9.47 18.68
N LEU A 53 -6.56 9.45 19.24
CA LEU A 53 -6.28 10.11 20.52
C LEU A 53 -6.39 11.64 20.34
N GLY A 54 -7.17 12.30 21.20
CA GLY A 54 -7.40 13.74 21.09
C GLY A 54 -8.39 14.16 19.99
N ALA A 55 -9.09 13.19 19.38
CA ALA A 55 -10.06 13.46 18.33
C ALA A 55 -11.40 12.74 18.57
N ASP A 56 -12.46 13.37 18.08
CA ASP A 56 -13.82 12.80 18.06
C ASP A 56 -14.12 11.97 16.81
N HIS A 57 -13.07 11.60 16.07
CA HIS A 57 -13.18 10.76 14.88
C HIS A 57 -12.44 9.43 15.04
N PHE A 58 -12.89 8.44 14.27
CA PHE A 58 -12.25 7.15 14.15
C PHE A 58 -11.17 7.14 13.07
N ALA A 59 -10.16 6.31 13.27
CA ALA A 59 -9.05 6.04 12.38
C ALA A 59 -8.99 4.54 12.07
N VAL A 60 -8.28 4.19 11.01
CA VAL A 60 -8.07 2.82 10.56
C VAL A 60 -6.59 2.47 10.65
N ARG A 61 -6.31 1.29 11.17
CA ARG A 61 -4.97 0.71 11.14
C ARG A 61 -5.03 -0.68 10.50
N ILE A 62 -4.18 -0.90 9.51
CA ILE A 62 -4.12 -2.13 8.71
C ILE A 62 -2.76 -2.80 8.92
N HIS A 63 -2.79 -4.09 9.24
CA HIS A 63 -1.61 -4.91 9.50
C HIS A 63 -1.52 -6.03 8.48
N PHE A 64 -0.54 -5.93 7.59
CA PHE A 64 -0.30 -6.96 6.58
C PHE A 64 0.51 -8.16 7.10
N GLY A 65 1.04 -8.08 8.32
CA GLY A 65 1.84 -9.13 8.92
C GLY A 65 3.32 -8.97 8.60
N THR A 66 3.98 -10.07 8.25
CA THR A 66 5.43 -10.13 8.08
C THR A 66 5.89 -10.61 6.70
N GLY A 67 7.10 -10.22 6.31
CA GLY A 67 7.77 -10.69 5.09
C GLY A 67 7.40 -9.95 3.80
N LEU A 68 7.98 -10.40 2.69
CA LEU A 68 7.89 -9.73 1.39
C LEU A 68 6.45 -9.53 0.88
N GLU A 69 5.60 -10.55 1.01
CA GLU A 69 4.19 -10.48 0.57
C GLU A 69 3.41 -9.43 1.36
N ALA A 70 3.61 -9.37 2.69
CA ALA A 70 3.01 -8.34 3.53
C ALA A 70 3.43 -6.93 3.09
N GLY A 71 4.71 -6.76 2.74
CA GLY A 71 5.22 -5.50 2.19
C GLY A 71 4.55 -5.12 0.86
N ARG A 72 4.33 -6.06 -0.06
CA ARG A 72 3.61 -5.82 -1.31
C ARG A 72 2.14 -5.44 -1.07
N GLY A 73 1.50 -6.08 -0.10
CA GLY A 73 0.15 -5.73 0.34
C GLY A 73 0.08 -4.29 0.85
N LEU A 74 1.03 -3.88 1.68
CA LEU A 74 1.16 -2.50 2.12
C LEU A 74 1.34 -1.53 0.97
N LEU A 75 2.26 -1.80 0.03
CA LEU A 75 2.51 -0.91 -1.11
C LEU A 75 1.27 -0.74 -1.99
N THR A 76 0.51 -1.82 -2.18
CA THR A 76 -0.77 -1.79 -2.90
C THR A 76 -1.78 -0.90 -2.18
N ALA A 77 -1.93 -1.09 -0.85
CA ALA A 77 -2.82 -0.26 -0.04
C ALA A 77 -2.39 1.21 -0.05
N ALA A 78 -1.09 1.49 0.05
CA ALA A 78 -0.50 2.83 0.01
C ALA A 78 -0.84 3.55 -1.31
N ALA A 79 -0.73 2.85 -2.44
CA ALA A 79 -1.13 3.39 -3.74
C ALA A 79 -2.63 3.72 -3.82
N HIS A 80 -3.50 2.89 -3.23
CA HIS A 80 -4.94 3.14 -3.22
C HIS A 80 -5.38 4.31 -2.35
N ILE A 81 -4.61 4.64 -1.31
CA ILE A 81 -4.89 5.77 -0.41
C ILE A 81 -4.03 7.00 -0.70
N ASP A 82 -3.24 6.98 -1.78
CA ASP A 82 -2.29 8.04 -2.15
C ASP A 82 -1.36 8.43 -0.99
N ALA A 83 -0.78 7.42 -0.35
CA ALA A 83 0.20 7.58 0.72
C ALA A 83 1.60 7.20 0.24
N GLN A 84 2.59 8.02 0.56
CA GLN A 84 3.98 7.65 0.37
C GLN A 84 4.40 6.67 1.48
N PRO A 85 4.84 5.44 1.13
CA PRO A 85 5.37 4.52 2.12
C PRO A 85 6.72 5.00 2.62
N THR A 86 6.92 4.89 3.93
CA THR A 86 8.16 5.20 4.63
C THR A 86 8.74 3.94 5.25
N ARG A 87 10.05 3.98 5.47
CA ARG A 87 10.83 2.90 6.04
C ARG A 87 11.39 3.35 7.38
N ASP A 88 11.16 2.58 8.43
CA ASP A 88 11.69 2.81 9.78
C ASP A 88 12.73 1.73 10.10
N ASP A 89 13.99 2.06 9.78
CA ASP A 89 15.16 1.24 10.12
C ASP A 89 15.61 1.44 11.58
N GLU A 90 15.22 2.53 12.26
CA GLU A 90 15.67 2.82 13.63
C GLU A 90 15.09 1.82 14.63
N ARG A 91 13.81 1.40 14.43
CA ARG A 91 13.19 0.33 15.22
C ARG A 91 13.83 -1.04 14.98
N ALA A 92 14.57 -1.23 13.89
CA ALA A 92 15.28 -2.48 13.59
C ALA A 92 16.40 -2.77 14.59
N HIS A 93 17.02 -1.72 15.13
CA HIS A 93 18.23 -1.81 15.94
C HIS A 93 17.93 -2.08 17.42
N ALA A 94 16.68 -1.88 17.87
CA ALA A 94 16.41 -1.71 19.30
C ALA A 94 16.09 -2.98 20.11
N ARG A 95 15.95 -4.18 19.51
CA ARG A 95 15.80 -5.49 20.21
C ARG A 95 15.48 -6.68 19.30
N TRP A 96 15.05 -6.42 18.06
CA TRP A 96 14.38 -7.42 17.21
C TRP A 96 15.25 -7.93 16.05
N GLY A 97 16.50 -7.47 15.94
CA GLY A 97 17.53 -8.04 15.07
C GLY A 97 17.14 -8.13 13.60
N GLY A 98 17.36 -7.06 12.83
CA GLY A 98 17.28 -7.11 11.36
C GLY A 98 15.87 -7.03 10.77
N VAL A 99 14.89 -6.59 11.55
CA VAL A 99 13.50 -6.36 11.09
C VAL A 99 13.23 -4.87 10.86
N VAL A 100 12.56 -4.52 9.78
CA VAL A 100 12.29 -3.13 9.37
C VAL A 100 10.78 -2.95 9.27
N TRP A 101 10.26 -1.87 9.85
CA TRP A 101 8.87 -1.48 9.62
C TRP A 101 8.78 -0.68 8.34
N ILE A 102 7.87 -1.08 7.46
CA ILE A 102 7.39 -0.21 6.40
C ILE A 102 6.00 0.25 6.81
N GLU A 103 5.74 1.55 6.69
CA GLU A 103 4.49 2.18 7.08
C GLU A 103 4.03 3.15 6.00
N ALA A 104 2.73 3.23 5.75
CA ALA A 104 2.12 4.27 4.95
C ALA A 104 1.02 4.93 5.80
N GLN A 105 1.15 6.23 6.02
CA GLN A 105 0.22 7.01 6.83
C GLN A 105 -0.31 8.20 6.03
N THR A 106 -1.64 8.36 6.01
CA THR A 106 -2.29 9.51 5.36
C THR A 106 -3.71 9.72 5.90
N THR A 107 -4.35 10.79 5.45
CA THR A 107 -5.79 11.01 5.64
C THR A 107 -6.51 10.75 4.32
N ALA A 108 -7.33 9.70 4.26
CA ALA A 108 -8.14 9.35 3.10
C ALA A 108 -9.63 9.53 3.44
N ASP A 109 -10.38 10.26 2.60
CA ASP A 109 -11.81 10.56 2.83
C ASP A 109 -12.12 11.15 4.23
N GLY A 110 -11.18 11.93 4.79
CA GLY A 110 -11.27 12.51 6.12
C GLY A 110 -11.07 11.52 7.28
N VAL A 111 -10.58 10.32 7.01
CA VAL A 111 -10.24 9.29 8.00
C VAL A 111 -8.73 9.08 8.00
N GLN A 112 -8.11 9.10 9.18
CA GLN A 112 -6.70 8.76 9.33
C GLN A 112 -6.50 7.26 9.08
N VAL A 113 -5.56 6.91 8.20
CA VAL A 113 -5.22 5.53 7.84
C VAL A 113 -3.74 5.30 8.08
N VAL A 114 -3.43 4.18 8.73
CA VAL A 114 -2.06 3.68 8.92
C VAL A 114 -1.99 2.24 8.44
N ALA A 115 -1.26 1.97 7.35
CA ALA A 115 -0.94 0.62 6.90
C ALA A 115 0.50 0.28 7.29
N ARG A 116 0.74 -0.87 7.92
CA ARG A 116 2.09 -1.31 8.30
C ARG A 116 2.36 -2.79 8.03
N ALA A 117 3.62 -3.08 7.70
CA ALA A 117 4.16 -4.41 7.48
C ALA A 117 5.56 -4.50 8.11
N LEU A 118 5.89 -5.66 8.67
CA LEU A 118 7.19 -5.90 9.28
C LEU A 118 8.02 -6.83 8.40
N LEU A 119 9.12 -6.33 7.86
CA LEU A 119 9.97 -7.08 6.93
C LEU A 119 11.31 -7.42 7.59
N ASN A 120 12.03 -8.38 7.03
CA ASN A 120 13.48 -8.43 7.28
C ASN A 120 14.18 -7.35 6.41
N THR A 121 15.45 -7.08 6.69
CA THR A 121 16.21 -6.04 5.97
C THR A 121 16.30 -6.33 4.46
N THR A 122 16.51 -7.59 4.08
CA THR A 122 16.64 -8.01 2.68
C THR A 122 15.36 -7.76 1.88
N ASP A 123 14.20 -8.11 2.41
CA ASP A 123 12.90 -7.88 1.77
C ASP A 123 12.57 -6.38 1.74
N ALA A 124 12.91 -5.64 2.80
CA ALA A 124 12.74 -4.20 2.85
C ALA A 124 13.59 -3.49 1.78
N ASP A 125 14.84 -3.91 1.57
CA ASP A 125 15.73 -3.38 0.54
C ASP A 125 15.19 -3.64 -0.88
N GLN A 126 14.50 -4.77 -1.10
CA GLN A 126 13.86 -5.06 -2.40
C GLN A 126 12.65 -4.15 -2.69
N LEU A 127 11.90 -3.76 -1.67
CA LEU A 127 10.66 -2.98 -1.84
C LEU A 127 10.87 -1.48 -1.74
N LEU A 128 11.69 -1.05 -0.79
CA LEU A 128 12.01 0.35 -0.48
C LEU A 128 13.50 0.43 -0.15
N PRO A 129 14.37 0.51 -1.18
CA PRO A 129 15.80 0.69 -0.99
C PRO A 129 16.10 1.90 -0.10
N ARG A 130 17.12 1.82 0.75
CA ARG A 130 17.52 2.96 1.59
C ARG A 130 17.98 4.11 0.69
N SER A 131 17.59 5.33 1.02
CA SER A 131 17.97 6.54 0.28
C SER A 131 19.49 6.75 0.20
N ASP A 132 20.25 6.20 1.15
CA ASP A 132 21.72 6.27 1.19
C ASP A 132 22.41 5.14 0.40
N THR A 133 21.63 4.23 -0.20
CA THR A 133 22.18 3.19 -1.07
C THR A 133 22.64 3.87 -2.35
N PRO A 134 23.95 3.86 -2.69
CA PRO A 134 24.37 4.33 -3.99
C PRO A 134 23.57 3.54 -5.04
N PRO A 135 23.05 4.19 -6.11
CA PRO A 135 22.35 3.47 -7.15
C PRO A 135 23.22 2.29 -7.57
N SER A 136 22.66 1.08 -7.51
CA SER A 136 23.37 -0.09 -8.04
C SER A 136 23.85 0.28 -9.43
N PRO A 137 25.12 0.03 -9.78
CA PRO A 137 25.59 0.26 -11.13
C PRO A 137 24.66 -0.54 -12.03
N GLN A 138 23.74 0.14 -12.72
CA GLN A 138 23.05 -0.43 -13.84
C GLN A 138 24.18 -0.93 -14.74
N ALA A 139 24.24 -2.25 -14.94
CA ALA A 139 25.03 -2.78 -16.04
C ALA A 139 24.69 -1.91 -17.25
N PRO A 140 25.69 -1.37 -17.97
CA PRO A 140 25.42 -0.46 -19.08
C PRO A 140 24.36 -1.10 -19.93
N ALA A 141 23.27 -0.35 -20.18
CA ALA A 141 22.26 -0.76 -21.12
C ALA A 141 23.00 -1.34 -22.33
N ALA A 142 22.72 -2.61 -22.64
CA ALA A 142 23.28 -3.23 -23.83
C ALA A 142 23.09 -2.24 -24.97
N ALA A 143 24.21 -1.90 -25.62
CA ALA A 143 24.33 -0.83 -26.58
C ALA A 143 23.11 -0.78 -27.52
N GLU A 144 22.70 0.45 -27.88
CA GLU A 144 21.69 0.67 -28.92
C GLU A 144 21.85 -0.35 -30.04
N PRO A 145 20.76 -1.01 -30.48
CA PRO A 145 20.85 -1.94 -31.58
C PRO A 145 21.36 -1.16 -32.80
N THR A 146 22.59 -1.45 -33.21
CA THR A 146 23.16 -0.98 -34.47
C THR A 146 22.13 -1.22 -35.57
N PRO A 147 21.76 -0.22 -36.38
CA PRO A 147 20.83 -0.43 -37.48
C PRO A 147 21.41 -1.50 -38.41
N PRO A 148 20.63 -2.51 -38.83
CA PRO A 148 21.13 -3.52 -39.73
C PRO A 148 21.47 -2.87 -41.07
N THR A 149 22.70 -3.10 -41.53
CA THR A 149 23.17 -2.77 -42.88
C THR A 149 22.17 -3.32 -43.91
N PRO A 150 21.79 -2.57 -44.96
CA PRO A 150 20.81 -3.04 -45.93
C PRO A 150 21.34 -4.27 -46.67
N ALA A 151 20.71 -5.42 -46.44
CA ALA A 151 20.88 -6.59 -47.29
C ALA A 151 20.26 -6.30 -48.66
N ALA A 152 21.00 -6.67 -49.71
CA ALA A 152 20.52 -6.62 -51.08
C ALA A 152 19.18 -7.37 -51.22
N SER A 153 18.28 -6.74 -51.97
CA SER A 153 16.97 -7.22 -52.40
C SER A 153 16.93 -8.69 -52.80
N THR A 154 15.86 -9.41 -52.43
CA THR A 154 15.00 -10.15 -53.37
C THR A 154 13.71 -10.69 -52.70
N ASP A 155 12.57 -10.31 -53.28
CA ASP A 155 11.28 -11.04 -53.37
C ASP A 155 10.19 -10.94 -52.25
N PRO A 156 8.90 -10.65 -52.58
CA PRO A 156 7.84 -10.36 -51.61
C PRO A 156 6.84 -11.53 -51.44
N ALA A 157 7.24 -12.60 -50.73
CA ALA A 157 6.32 -13.70 -50.37
C ALA A 157 6.45 -14.20 -48.91
N GLY A 158 7.18 -13.50 -48.04
CA GLY A 158 7.60 -14.02 -46.73
C GLY A 158 7.14 -13.23 -45.51
N VAL A 159 5.99 -12.54 -45.53
CA VAL A 159 5.47 -11.87 -44.33
C VAL A 159 4.88 -12.92 -43.37
N VAL A 160 5.72 -13.46 -42.48
CA VAL A 160 5.26 -14.24 -41.32
C VAL A 160 5.04 -13.29 -40.16
N VAL A 161 3.77 -12.98 -39.88
CA VAL A 161 3.36 -12.29 -38.66
C VAL A 161 3.44 -13.30 -37.51
N PRO A 162 4.17 -13.05 -36.40
CA PRO A 162 4.12 -13.95 -35.25
C PRO A 162 2.74 -13.85 -34.59
N ALA A 163 2.03 -14.98 -34.55
CA ALA A 163 0.76 -15.12 -33.86
C ALA A 163 0.98 -15.03 -32.34
N ILE A 164 0.23 -14.16 -31.68
CA ILE A 164 0.12 -14.11 -30.21
C ILE A 164 -0.77 -15.27 -29.77
N THR A 165 -0.23 -16.24 -29.04
CA THR A 165 -1.01 -17.36 -28.49
C THR A 165 -1.71 -16.91 -27.21
N PRO A 166 -3.05 -16.96 -27.12
CA PRO A 166 -3.74 -16.71 -25.87
C PRO A 166 -3.58 -17.92 -24.92
N VAL A 167 -3.21 -17.65 -23.67
CA VAL A 167 -3.18 -18.67 -22.60
C VAL A 167 -4.62 -18.92 -22.14
N VAL A 168 -5.14 -20.13 -22.36
CA VAL A 168 -6.46 -20.56 -21.88
C VAL A 168 -6.33 -21.06 -20.44
N PRO A 169 -7.17 -20.62 -19.48
CA PRO A 169 -7.14 -21.15 -18.12
C PRO A 169 -7.72 -22.57 -18.10
N LEU A 170 -6.98 -23.50 -17.48
CA LEU A 170 -7.46 -24.86 -17.24
C LEU A 170 -8.44 -24.84 -16.06
N ALA A 171 -9.72 -24.62 -16.36
CA ALA A 171 -10.81 -24.89 -15.42
C ALA A 171 -11.12 -26.40 -15.43
N THR A 172 -11.15 -26.94 -14.22
CA THR A 172 -11.71 -28.24 -13.77
C THR A 172 -12.89 -28.77 -14.58
N ALA A 173 -12.96 -30.09 -14.82
CA ALA A 173 -13.79 -31.00 -14.02
C ALA A 173 -13.91 -32.43 -14.59
N HIS A 174 -14.20 -33.35 -13.65
CA HIS A 174 -14.90 -34.63 -13.76
C HIS A 174 -14.14 -35.94 -14.04
N THR A 175 -13.92 -36.66 -12.93
CA THR A 175 -14.00 -38.13 -12.83
C THR A 175 -15.25 -38.67 -13.55
N PRO A 176 -15.13 -39.85 -14.18
CA PRO A 176 -16.08 -40.91 -13.89
C PRO A 176 -15.42 -42.24 -13.55
N GLU A 177 -16.17 -42.97 -12.74
CA GLU A 177 -15.95 -44.29 -12.18
C GLU A 177 -16.23 -45.42 -13.21
N THR A 178 -15.51 -46.54 -13.05
CA THR A 178 -15.93 -47.95 -13.26
C THR A 178 -15.95 -48.57 -14.67
N GLY A 179 -15.22 -49.70 -14.79
CA GLY A 179 -15.75 -50.91 -15.46
C GLY A 179 -14.80 -51.67 -16.40
N ALA A 180 -14.08 -52.67 -15.87
CA ALA A 180 -13.88 -54.02 -16.45
C ALA A 180 -13.10 -54.89 -15.46
#